data_AF-B6RS19-F1
#
_entry.id   AF-B6RS19-F1
#
_cell.length_a   1.000
_cell.length_b   1.000
_cell.length_c   1.000
_cell.angle_alpha   90.00
_cell.angle_beta   90.00
_cell.angle_gamma   90.00
#
_symmetry.space_group_name_H-M   'P 1'
#
loop_
_entity.id
_entity.type
_entity.pdbx_description
1 polymer ?
#
loop_
_entity_poly.entity_id
_entity_poly.type
_entity_poly.pdbx_seq_one_letter_code
_entity_poly.pdbx_strand_id
1 'polypeptide(L)'
;IGAELVKEVAKKTDDVAGDGTTTATVLAQALVREGLRNVAAGANPLGLKRGIEKAVEKVTETLLKSAKEVETKDQIAATAAISAGDQSIGDLIAEAMDKVGNEGVITVEESNTFGLQLELTE
;
A
#
# COMPACT_ATOMS: atom_id res chain seq x y z
N ILE A 1 17.39 -16.06 -7.85
CA ILE A 1 18.00 -14.86 -7.23
C ILE A 1 17.21 -13.59 -7.59
N GLY A 2 17.11 -13.17 -8.86
CA GLY A 2 16.35 -11.96 -9.22
C GLY A 2 14.88 -11.94 -8.77
N ALA A 3 14.17 -13.07 -8.92
CA ALA A 3 12.80 -13.19 -8.43
C ALA A 3 12.69 -13.09 -6.89
N GLU A 4 13.66 -13.62 -6.14
CA GLU A 4 13.68 -13.53 -4.68
C GLU A 4 13.89 -12.08 -4.21
N LEU A 5 14.72 -11.29 -4.91
CA LEU A 5 14.91 -9.88 -4.60
C LEU A 5 13.62 -9.07 -4.81
N VAL A 6 12.86 -9.36 -5.87
CA VAL A 6 11.56 -8.70 -6.11
C VAL A 6 10.53 -9.15 -5.07
N LYS A 7 10.55 -10.42 -4.67
CA LYS A 7 9.71 -10.93 -3.59
C LYS A 7 10.00 -10.23 -2.26
N GLU A 8 11.27 -9.92 -1.99
CA GLU A 8 11.67 -9.14 -0.82
C GLU A 8 11.09 -7.72 -0.83
N VAL A 9 11.05 -7.06 -2.00
CA VAL A 9 10.40 -5.74 -2.16
C VAL A 9 8.91 -5.82 -1.83
N ALA A 10 8.21 -6.82 -2.36
CA ALA A 10 6.78 -7.03 -2.10
C ALA A 10 6.54 -7.32 -0.61
N LYS A 11 7.28 -8.26 -0.02
CA LYS A 11 7.16 -8.64 1.39
C LYS A 11 7.43 -7.46 2.31
N LYS A 12 8.46 -6.66 2.04
CA LYS A 12 8.77 -5.52 2.91
C LYS A 12 7.71 -4.42 2.85
N THR A 13 7.02 -4.29 1.72
CA THR A 13 5.89 -3.38 1.56
C THR A 13 4.70 -3.87 2.40
N ASP A 14 4.41 -5.16 2.33
CA ASP A 14 3.37 -5.83 3.13
C ASP A 14 3.61 -5.63 4.63
N ASP A 15 4.83 -5.90 5.10
CA ASP A 15 5.21 -5.78 6.51
C ASP A 15 5.04 -4.36 7.09
N VAL A 16 5.09 -3.32 6.24
CA VAL A 16 5.07 -1.91 6.68
C VAL A 16 3.70 -1.25 6.45
N ALA A 17 3.03 -1.58 5.36
CA ALA A 17 1.81 -0.92 4.93
C ALA A 17 0.57 -1.83 4.88
N GLY A 18 0.75 -3.16 4.78
CA GLY A 18 -0.35 -4.12 4.65
C GLY A 18 -1.08 -4.14 3.30
N ASP A 19 -0.73 -3.23 2.37
CA ASP A 19 -1.26 -3.15 1.01
C ASP A 19 -0.17 -2.59 0.06
N GLY A 20 -0.39 -2.66 -1.25
CA GLY A 20 0.48 -2.06 -2.28
C GLY A 20 1.60 -2.95 -2.79
N THR A 21 1.61 -4.23 -2.41
CA THR A 21 2.63 -5.21 -2.83
C THR A 21 2.74 -5.34 -4.36
N THR A 22 1.61 -5.29 -5.06
CA THR A 22 1.56 -5.28 -6.54
C THR A 22 2.20 -4.02 -7.11
N THR A 23 1.86 -2.85 -6.57
CA THR A 23 2.45 -1.56 -7.00
C THR A 23 3.96 -1.56 -6.81
N ALA A 24 4.44 -2.00 -5.65
CA ALA A 24 5.87 -2.11 -5.35
C ALA A 24 6.59 -3.04 -6.33
N THR A 25 5.98 -4.17 -6.67
CA THR A 25 6.51 -5.16 -7.62
C THR A 25 6.67 -4.57 -9.02
N VAL A 26 5.66 -3.87 -9.53
CA VAL A 26 5.70 -3.26 -10.86
C VAL A 26 6.72 -2.11 -10.92
N LEU A 27 6.80 -1.28 -9.88
CA LEU A 27 7.80 -0.21 -9.80
C LEU A 27 9.22 -0.78 -9.77
N ALA A 28 9.47 -1.83 -8.98
CA ALA A 28 10.76 -2.51 -8.94
C ALA A 28 11.14 -3.06 -10.32
N GLN A 29 10.21 -3.72 -11.02
CA GLN A 29 10.43 -4.21 -12.37
C GLN A 29 10.80 -3.07 -13.34
N ALA A 30 10.07 -1.95 -13.30
CA ALA A 30 10.31 -0.81 -14.17
C ALA A 30 11.69 -0.18 -13.92
N LEU A 31 12.06 0.04 -12.66
CA LEU A 31 13.36 0.59 -12.25
C LEU A 31 14.51 -0.32 -12.66
N VAL A 32 14.38 -1.63 -12.46
CA VAL A 32 15.41 -2.60 -12.87
C VAL A 32 15.56 -2.61 -14.38
N ARG A 33 14.46 -2.68 -15.13
CA ARG A 33 14.50 -2.72 -16.60
C ARG A 33 15.18 -1.48 -17.18
N GLU A 34 14.76 -0.29 -16.74
CA GLU A 34 15.29 0.96 -17.27
C GLU A 34 16.71 1.23 -16.75
N GLY A 35 17.01 0.87 -15.50
CA GLY A 35 18.36 0.93 -14.94
C GLY A 35 19.34 0.08 -15.74
N LEU A 36 19.00 -1.19 -16.00
CA LEU A 36 19.85 -2.10 -16.78
C LEU A 36 20.06 -1.61 -18.21
N ARG A 37 19.03 -1.03 -18.84
CA ARG A 37 19.14 -0.42 -20.17
C ARG A 37 20.16 0.73 -20.19
N ASN A 38 20.11 1.62 -19.21
CA ASN A 38 21.03 2.76 -19.13
C ASN A 38 22.46 2.32 -18.78
N VAL A 39 22.63 1.31 -17.93
CA VAL A 39 23.94 0.72 -17.64
C VAL A 39 24.53 0.07 -18.89
N ALA A 40 23.74 -0.65 -19.68
CA ALA A 40 24.19 -1.23 -20.95
C ALA A 40 24.60 -0.16 -21.97
N ALA A 41 24.02 1.05 -21.88
CA ALA A 41 24.42 2.22 -22.68
C ALA A 41 25.67 2.96 -22.15
N GLY A 42 26.32 2.44 -21.10
CA GLY A 42 27.56 2.98 -20.54
C GLY A 42 27.37 3.95 -19.37
N ALA A 43 26.15 4.12 -18.85
CA ALA A 43 25.93 4.97 -17.68
C ALA A 43 26.55 4.35 -16.41
N ASN A 44 27.10 5.21 -15.53
CA ASN A 44 27.65 4.78 -14.25
C ASN A 44 26.53 4.31 -13.30
N PRO A 45 26.49 3.04 -12.85
CA PRO A 45 25.46 2.53 -11.95
C PRO A 45 25.36 3.29 -10.63
N LEU A 46 26.50 3.73 -10.07
CA LEU A 46 26.52 4.52 -8.83
C LEU A 46 26.01 5.95 -9.04
N GLY A 47 26.12 6.48 -10.26
CA GLY A 47 25.48 7.73 -10.64
C GLY A 47 23.96 7.58 -10.70
N LEU A 48 23.49 6.52 -11.37
CA LEU A 48 22.06 6.20 -11.47
C LEU A 48 21.42 5.99 -10.10
N LYS A 49 22.04 5.20 -9.22
CA LYS A 49 21.55 4.99 -7.85
C LYS A 49 21.34 6.31 -7.10
N ARG A 50 22.35 7.18 -7.09
CA ARG A 50 22.27 8.51 -6.44
C ARG A 50 21.18 9.38 -7.05
N GLY A 51 20.97 9.29 -8.36
CA GLY A 51 19.88 9.99 -9.04
C GLY A 51 18.50 9.47 -8.62
N ILE A 52 18.33 8.15 -8.57
CA ILE A 52 17.11 7.49 -8.12
C ILE A 52 16.79 7.87 -6.68
N GLU A 53 17.77 7.84 -5.77
CA GLU A 53 17.58 8.22 -4.36
C GLU A 53 17.05 9.66 -4.21
N LYS A 54 17.66 10.61 -4.93
CA LYS A 54 17.20 12.00 -4.94
C LYS A 54 15.80 12.17 -5.54
N ALA A 55 15.50 11.40 -6.60
CA ALA A 55 14.18 11.42 -7.23
C ALA A 55 13.12 10.90 -6.26
N VAL A 56 13.40 9.77 -5.58
CA VAL A 56 12.51 9.20 -4.56
C VAL A 56 12.27 10.19 -3.43
N GLU A 57 13.31 10.82 -2.89
CA GLU A 57 13.18 11.86 -1.86
C GLU A 57 12.21 12.97 -2.29
N LYS A 58 12.39 13.50 -3.51
CA LYS A 58 11.56 14.59 -4.02
C LYS A 58 10.11 14.17 -4.28
N VAL A 59 9.92 12.95 -4.79
CA VAL A 59 8.59 12.38 -5.01
C VAL A 59 7.87 12.19 -3.68
N THR A 60 8.53 11.61 -2.68
CA THR A 60 7.96 11.41 -1.34
C THR A 60 7.56 12.74 -0.70
N GLU A 61 8.44 13.76 -0.76
CA GLU A 61 8.12 15.11 -0.27
C GLU A 61 6.86 15.68 -0.94
N THR A 62 6.74 15.48 -2.25
CA THR A 62 5.59 15.99 -3.02
C THR A 62 4.30 15.24 -2.67
N LEU A 63 4.38 13.91 -2.55
CA LEU A 63 3.24 13.06 -2.18
C LEU A 63 2.71 13.45 -0.79
N LEU A 64 3.60 13.60 0.20
CA LEU A 64 3.23 14.03 1.55
C LEU A 64 2.59 15.41 1.57
N LYS A 65 3.08 16.36 0.78
CA LYS A 65 2.46 17.70 0.66
C LYS A 65 1.08 17.67 0.02
N SER A 66 0.81 16.69 -0.84
CA SER A 66 -0.49 16.51 -1.49
C SER A 66 -1.44 15.58 -0.73
N ALA A 67 -0.96 14.96 0.36
CA ALA A 67 -1.75 14.04 1.16
C ALA A 67 -2.93 14.78 1.80
N LYS A 68 -4.07 14.09 1.87
CA LYS A 68 -5.29 14.60 2.50
C LYS A 68 -5.59 13.74 3.70
N GLU A 69 -5.85 14.39 4.83
CA GLU A 69 -6.33 13.68 6.01
C GLU A 69 -7.71 13.07 5.75
N VAL A 70 -7.91 11.88 6.31
CA VAL A 70 -9.18 11.16 6.26
C VAL A 70 -9.93 11.49 7.54
N GLU A 71 -11.00 12.28 7.41
CA GLU A 71 -11.72 12.84 8.56
C GLU A 71 -13.16 12.31 8.65
N THR A 72 -13.70 11.81 7.53
CA THR A 72 -15.11 11.43 7.42
C THR A 72 -15.29 9.93 7.21
N LYS A 73 -16.40 9.40 7.71
CA LYS A 73 -16.82 8.01 7.50
C LYS A 73 -16.85 7.63 6.02
N ASP A 74 -17.33 8.53 5.16
CA ASP A 74 -17.39 8.31 3.71
C ASP A 74 -15.99 8.17 3.09
N GLN A 75 -15.01 8.95 3.56
CA GLN A 75 -13.62 8.82 3.09
C GLN A 75 -12.98 7.51 3.57
N ILE A 76 -13.30 7.06 4.79
CA ILE A 76 -12.86 5.75 5.31
C ILE A 76 -13.46 4.64 4.44
N ALA A 77 -14.78 4.68 4.21
CA ALA A 77 -15.49 3.70 3.38
C ALA A 77 -14.91 3.62 1.98
N ALA A 78 -14.70 4.77 1.33
CA ALA A 78 -14.11 4.82 0.00
C ALA A 78 -12.68 4.24 -0.04
N THR A 79 -11.85 4.57 0.95
CA THR A 79 -10.46 4.09 1.02
C THR A 79 -10.42 2.56 1.24
N ALA A 80 -11.21 2.07 2.19
CA ALA A 80 -11.31 0.64 2.47
C ALA A 80 -11.90 -0.15 1.29
N ALA A 81 -12.93 0.40 0.63
CA ALA A 81 -13.53 -0.20 -0.56
C ALA A 81 -12.54 -0.31 -1.72
N ILE A 82 -11.72 0.73 -1.95
CA ILE A 82 -10.69 0.70 -3.01
C ILE A 82 -9.65 -0.38 -2.71
N SER A 83 -9.19 -0.48 -1.47
CA SER A 83 -8.20 -1.49 -1.07
C SER A 83 -8.76 -2.91 -1.17
N ALA A 84 -10.00 -3.12 -0.71
CA ALA A 84 -10.67 -4.42 -0.77
C ALA A 84 -11.18 -4.80 -2.17
N GLY A 85 -11.38 -3.82 -3.06
CA GLY A 85 -12.05 -4.01 -4.34
C GLY A 85 -13.57 -4.25 -4.24
N ASP A 86 -14.17 -3.97 -3.08
CA ASP A 86 -15.58 -4.24 -2.77
C ASP A 86 -16.17 -3.13 -1.89
N GLN A 87 -17.26 -2.50 -2.36
CA GLN A 87 -17.93 -1.42 -1.63
C GLN A 87 -18.56 -1.89 -0.31
N SER A 88 -19.13 -3.10 -0.28
CA SER A 88 -19.80 -3.62 0.91
C SER A 88 -18.81 -3.86 2.06
N ILE A 89 -17.59 -4.28 1.73
CA ILE A 89 -16.50 -4.43 2.71
C ILE A 89 -16.07 -3.05 3.22
N GLY A 90 -15.91 -2.07 2.34
CA GLY A 90 -15.54 -0.71 2.74
C GLY A 90 -16.57 -0.06 3.66
N ASP A 91 -17.86 -0.22 3.36
CA ASP A 91 -18.96 0.30 4.18
C ASP A 91 -18.98 -0.34 5.57
N LEU A 92 -18.76 -1.67 5.64
CA LEU A 92 -18.69 -2.41 6.90
C LEU A 92 -17.50 -1.97 7.77
N ILE A 93 -16.32 -1.80 7.16
CA ILE A 93 -15.12 -1.31 7.86
C ILE A 93 -15.35 0.11 8.39
N ALA A 94 -15.98 0.98 7.60
CA ALA A 94 -16.30 2.33 8.04
C ALA A 94 -17.32 2.33 9.19
N GLU A 95 -18.31 1.44 9.17
CA GLU A 95 -19.24 1.26 10.29
C GLU A 95 -18.52 0.76 11.55
N ALA A 96 -17.60 -0.21 11.41
CA ALA A 96 -16.82 -0.72 12.52
C ALA A 96 -15.97 0.38 13.15
N MET A 97 -15.19 1.12 12.34
CA MET A 97 -14.33 2.23 12.78
C MET A 97 -15.12 3.33 13.49
N ASP A 98 -16.32 3.65 13.01
CA ASP A 98 -17.21 4.66 13.61
C ASP A 98 -17.71 4.23 15.00
N LYS A 99 -17.90 2.93 15.24
CA LYS A 99 -18.31 2.40 16.56
C LYS A 99 -17.16 2.26 17.55
N VAL A 100 -15.96 1.86 17.10
CA VAL A 100 -14.80 1.63 17.99
C VAL A 100 -13.90 2.86 18.15
N GLY A 101 -14.06 3.88 17.30
CA GLY A 101 -13.22 5.06 17.25
C GLY A 101 -11.85 4.82 16.60
N ASN A 102 -11.08 5.88 16.37
CA ASN A 102 -9.80 5.83 15.64
C ASN A 102 -8.71 5.00 16.35
N GLU A 103 -8.83 4.78 17.65
CA GLU A 103 -7.88 3.97 18.44
C GLU A 103 -8.38 2.54 18.68
N GLY A 104 -9.56 2.19 18.14
CA GLY A 104 -10.12 0.86 18.28
C GLY A 104 -9.40 -0.19 17.45
N VAL A 105 -9.49 -1.45 17.88
CA VAL A 105 -8.93 -2.60 17.16
C VAL A 105 -10.07 -3.36 16.52
N ILE A 106 -9.95 -3.65 15.22
CA ILE A 106 -10.89 -4.49 14.49
C ILE A 106 -10.22 -5.84 14.24
N THR A 107 -10.87 -6.91 14.66
CA THR A 107 -10.44 -8.28 14.40
C THR A 107 -11.34 -8.90 13.33
N VAL A 108 -10.73 -9.65 12.41
CA VAL A 108 -11.47 -10.39 11.37
C VAL A 108 -11.45 -11.86 11.76
N GLU A 109 -12.64 -12.47 11.84
CA GLU A 109 -12.82 -13.89 12.15
C GLU A 109 -13.60 -14.61 11.03
N GLU A 110 -13.35 -15.91 10.89
CA GLU A 110 -14.06 -16.74 9.93
C GLU A 110 -15.42 -17.16 10.53
N SER A 111 -16.51 -16.84 9.82
CA SER A 111 -17.87 -17.22 10.22
C SER A 111 -18.31 -18.53 9.56
N ASN A 112 -19.04 -19.35 10.31
CA ASN A 112 -19.68 -20.57 9.80
C ASN A 112 -21.01 -20.28 9.04
N THR A 113 -21.42 -19.02 8.97
CA THR A 113 -22.66 -18.59 8.29
C THR A 113 -22.34 -17.75 7.06
N PHE A 114 -23.26 -17.71 6.10
CA PHE A 114 -23.10 -16.88 4.90
C PHE A 114 -23.24 -15.40 5.23
N GLY A 115 -22.40 -14.59 4.59
CA GLY A 115 -22.41 -13.13 4.70
C GLY A 115 -21.35 -12.59 5.65
N LEU A 116 -21.26 -11.26 5.69
CA LEU A 116 -20.40 -10.52 6.60
C LEU A 116 -21.24 -10.01 7.77
N GLN A 117 -20.71 -10.12 8.97
CA GLN A 117 -21.36 -9.63 10.19
C GLN A 117 -20.37 -8.79 10.98
N LEU A 118 -20.88 -7.75 11.62
CA LEU A 118 -20.13 -6.91 12.54
C LEU A 118 -20.64 -7.16 13.95
N GLU A 119 -19.77 -7.66 14.83
CA GLU A 119 -20.03 -7.84 16.25
C GLU A 119 -19.18 -6.86 17.06
N LEU A 120 -19.78 -6.22 18.06
CA LEU A 120 -19.05 -5.38 19.00
C LEU A 120 -18.85 -6.16 20.30
N THR A 121 -17.60 -6.34 20.69
CA THR A 121 -17.22 -6.91 21.98
C THR A 121 -16.71 -5.80 22.90
N GLU A 122 -17.15 -5.78 24.16
CA GLU A 122 -16.67 -4.85 25.21
C GLU A 122 -15.27 -5.20 25.74
#